data_AF-A0A7R9HSF8-F1
#
_entry.id   AF-A0A7R9HSF8-F1
#
_cell.length_a   1.000
_cell.length_b   1.000
_cell.length_c   1.000
_cell.angle_alpha   90.00
_cell.angle_beta   90.00
_cell.angle_gamma   90.00
#
_symmetry.space_group_name_H-M   'P 1'
#
loop_
_entity.id
_entity.type
_entity.pdbx_description
1 polymer ?
#
loop_
_entity_poly.entity_id
_entity_poly.type
_entity_poly.pdbx_seq_one_letter_code
_entity_poly.pdbx_strand_id
1 'polypeptide(L)'
;MCANHFTNHTLLGNNTQQTPLNTQQTPLNTHQTLIKTKNADNIVSRESTSPVVPRLEQAQSQSASIPKVIIRAEPTLARILKTLDADYVKVQQEALLSVLCQVLTGKSFELILSVAIVEGKLRTFVTKLIKFNECSKQPLPGSGGETTKTSHTRAMLFIDVSFLMLCSIVHTYGSEVVLSEEGGDSFFEQWVRECMVERGRPKCPDQMLQYCEPGKVDALLGQFNSPDNDFKTSSSSVNCVPPCFSGVKWHEVCHNVPGAIKEVLLAWEQGAVTSNDVKRILDVMRSRMCSLPVFATAWLCSYMQILHQDALLKPMNMVQQFLTPVANEESTQLDNFKERSGLMFQVIRKMQYDVFPPSQSKVKAMTLSHSIISRQPVSSQLGDVWEGIQKRGWIHIQATHSLESLLNTSGCQWFVTNIVKEVLNYRYQEMLEQAVDLAFGVFHLDIEKCTLALLLHVLPQYLHNRLQSEELVEPQASALAKLCAYCVFAALEYQNNSAPGSRKRSRRDKESEDLEGMCPTNKLLRTAPETSDPASLFGAPHPGNSSMSSSSSTNHSSPPVTIREPLQSALAELFHMLTVVAGRDGEVSQRTHFVCKFLQFLVQCGNDRTRLVLQGMPNTMVGSYKHNH
;
A
#
# COMPACT_ATOMS: atom_id res chain seq x y z
N MET A 1 -12.47 71.42 -6.22
CA MET A 1 -13.88 71.15 -6.61
C MET A 1 -14.10 69.66 -6.40
N CYS A 2 -14.86 69.11 -5.46
CA CYS A 2 -15.66 69.46 -4.29
C CYS A 2 -15.76 68.10 -3.52
N ALA A 3 -15.89 67.91 -2.22
CA ALA A 3 -15.92 68.65 -0.97
C ALA A 3 -15.87 67.52 0.12
N ASN A 4 -15.02 67.60 1.16
CA ASN A 4 -15.35 68.00 2.55
C ASN A 4 -16.61 67.30 3.12
N HIS A 5 -16.73 66.79 4.35
CA HIS A 5 -16.14 67.02 5.68
C HIS A 5 -16.53 65.78 6.53
N PHE A 6 -15.81 65.35 7.57
CA PHE A 6 -15.92 65.93 8.92
C PHE A 6 -14.71 65.62 9.81
N THR A 7 -14.42 66.63 10.60
CA THR A 7 -13.30 66.96 11.48
C THR A 7 -13.40 66.39 12.90
N ASN A 8 -12.22 66.02 13.42
CA ASN A 8 -11.60 66.38 14.71
C ASN A 8 -12.41 66.33 16.02
N HIS A 9 -11.82 65.69 17.04
CA HIS A 9 -11.52 66.41 18.28
C HIS A 9 -10.32 65.79 19.03
N THR A 10 -9.56 66.69 19.63
CA THR A 10 -8.21 66.56 20.18
C THR A 10 -8.25 66.59 21.72
N LEU A 11 -7.13 66.17 22.34
CA LEU A 11 -6.45 66.75 23.53
C LEU A 11 -6.52 66.05 24.92
N LEU A 12 -5.28 65.88 25.43
CA LEU A 12 -4.76 66.01 26.83
C LEU A 12 -5.10 64.89 27.83
N GLY A 13 -4.20 64.38 28.67
CA GLY A 13 -2.81 64.72 28.98
C GLY A 13 -2.43 64.25 30.40
N ASN A 14 -1.24 63.64 30.53
CA ASN A 14 -0.28 63.60 31.65
C ASN A 14 -0.53 62.83 32.99
N ASN A 15 0.46 61.95 33.26
CA ASN A 15 1.33 61.81 34.47
C ASN A 15 0.67 61.55 35.85
N THR A 16 1.15 60.72 36.79
CA THR A 16 2.42 60.01 37.06
C THR A 16 2.15 59.15 38.32
N GLN A 17 2.75 57.95 38.47
CA GLN A 17 3.53 57.55 39.66
C GLN A 17 4.03 56.09 39.57
N GLN A 18 5.25 55.87 40.08
CA GLN A 18 6.10 54.68 39.96
C GLN A 18 6.01 53.75 41.19
N THR A 19 6.04 52.43 40.91
CA THR A 19 6.72 51.29 41.62
C THR A 19 6.27 50.81 43.02
N PRO A 20 6.54 49.54 43.47
CA PRO A 20 7.29 48.42 42.85
C PRO A 20 6.67 46.98 42.94
N LEU A 21 7.28 46.03 42.19
CA LEU A 21 7.43 44.56 42.38
C LEU A 21 6.31 43.70 43.02
N ASN A 22 5.76 42.73 42.26
CA ASN A 22 5.90 41.31 42.63
C ASN A 22 5.61 40.32 41.48
N THR A 23 6.44 39.29 41.44
CA THR A 23 6.46 38.12 40.56
C THR A 23 5.33 37.15 40.91
N GLN A 24 4.56 36.64 39.93
CA GLN A 24 4.04 35.25 39.97
C GLN A 24 3.44 34.80 38.63
N GLN A 25 3.93 33.64 38.18
CA GLN A 25 3.49 32.85 37.03
C GLN A 25 2.04 32.35 37.20
N THR A 26 1.24 32.43 36.15
CA THR A 26 -0.07 31.76 36.06
C THR A 26 0.02 30.61 35.04
N PRO A 27 -0.38 29.36 35.39
CA PRO A 27 -0.34 28.24 34.45
C PRO A 27 -1.61 28.15 33.60
N LEU A 28 -1.41 27.89 32.29
CA LEU A 28 -2.44 27.45 31.35
C LEU A 28 -3.01 26.09 31.78
N ASN A 29 -4.19 26.05 32.41
CA ASN A 29 -4.95 24.79 32.56
C ASN A 29 -6.48 24.94 32.60
N THR A 30 -7.02 26.14 32.37
CA THR A 30 -8.45 26.40 32.58
C THR A 30 -9.34 26.13 31.36
N HIS A 31 -8.78 25.91 30.16
CA HIS A 31 -9.57 25.69 28.93
C HIS A 31 -9.92 24.22 28.61
N GLN A 32 -9.26 23.23 29.23
CA GLN A 32 -9.56 21.80 28.99
C GLN A 32 -10.71 21.25 29.85
N THR A 33 -11.06 21.93 30.95
CA THR A 33 -12.04 21.40 31.92
C THR A 33 -13.48 21.78 31.57
N LEU A 34 -13.72 22.86 30.81
CA LEU A 34 -15.08 23.31 30.47
C LEU A 34 -15.75 22.50 29.35
N ILE A 35 -15.00 21.71 28.57
CA ILE A 35 -15.53 20.95 27.42
C ILE A 35 -16.01 19.54 27.84
N LYS A 36 -15.52 19.01 28.96
CA LYS A 36 -15.89 17.65 29.42
C LYS A 36 -17.20 17.58 30.20
N THR A 37 -17.61 18.64 30.89
CA THR A 37 -18.82 18.62 31.73
C THR A 37 -20.12 18.79 30.93
N LYS A 38 -20.12 19.61 29.86
CA LYS A 38 -21.33 19.85 29.04
C LYS A 38 -21.75 18.66 28.15
N ASN A 39 -20.85 17.70 27.90
CA ASN A 39 -21.13 16.53 27.05
C ASN A 39 -21.56 15.29 27.84
N ALA A 40 -21.38 15.27 29.17
CA ALA A 40 -21.80 14.15 30.01
C ALA A 40 -23.33 14.16 30.26
N ASP A 41 -23.92 15.36 30.43
CA ASP A 41 -25.35 15.50 30.75
C ASP A 41 -26.28 15.25 29.55
N ASN A 42 -25.76 15.26 28.32
CA ASN A 42 -26.53 14.98 27.10
C ASN A 42 -26.60 13.49 26.71
N ILE A 43 -25.83 12.61 27.39
CA ILE A 43 -25.83 11.16 27.12
C ILE A 43 -26.83 10.44 28.03
N VAL A 44 -27.03 10.94 29.26
CA VAL A 44 -27.95 10.31 30.24
C VAL A 44 -29.43 10.57 29.90
N SER A 45 -29.75 11.62 29.15
CA SER A 45 -31.13 11.98 28.78
C SER A 45 -31.69 11.29 27.54
N ARG A 46 -30.89 10.47 26.82
CA ARG A 46 -31.34 9.74 25.61
C ARG A 46 -31.61 8.24 25.82
N GLU A 47 -31.52 7.74 27.05
CA GLU A 47 -31.67 6.30 27.35
C GLU A 47 -33.03 5.92 27.96
N SER A 48 -33.99 6.85 27.99
CA SER A 48 -35.31 6.64 28.63
C SER A 48 -36.48 6.45 27.66
N THR A 49 -36.26 6.32 26.34
CA THR A 49 -37.36 6.07 25.38
C THR A 49 -36.93 5.23 24.17
N SER A 50 -37.05 3.91 24.27
CA SER A 50 -37.32 3.06 23.09
C SER A 50 -37.93 1.71 23.46
N PRO A 51 -38.83 1.15 22.61
CA PRO A 51 -39.76 0.09 22.96
C PRO A 51 -39.12 -1.30 22.97
N VAL A 52 -39.71 -2.18 23.77
CA VAL A 52 -39.36 -3.60 23.94
C VAL A 52 -39.46 -4.34 22.61
N VAL A 53 -38.34 -4.89 22.14
CA VAL A 53 -38.26 -5.83 21.01
C VAL A 53 -38.40 -7.26 21.54
N PRO A 54 -39.20 -8.16 20.91
CA PRO A 54 -39.47 -9.49 21.43
C PRO A 54 -38.23 -10.38 21.35
N ARG A 55 -38.01 -11.14 22.43
CA ARG A 55 -36.96 -12.13 22.59
C ARG A 55 -37.22 -13.30 21.62
N LEU A 56 -36.46 -13.39 20.54
CA LEU A 56 -36.50 -14.54 19.63
C LEU A 56 -35.93 -15.77 20.35
N GLU A 57 -36.73 -16.84 20.42
CA GLU A 57 -36.35 -18.14 20.95
C GLU A 57 -35.16 -18.73 20.18
N GLN A 58 -34.24 -19.35 20.92
CA GLN A 58 -33.11 -20.11 20.40
C GLN A 58 -33.61 -21.30 19.58
N ALA A 59 -33.60 -21.15 18.25
CA ALA A 59 -33.60 -22.30 17.36
C ALA A 59 -32.21 -22.95 17.39
N GLN A 60 -32.13 -24.13 18.00
CA GLN A 60 -30.96 -25.01 17.99
C GLN A 60 -30.59 -25.37 16.53
N SER A 61 -29.52 -24.78 16.01
CA SER A 61 -28.76 -25.37 14.91
C SER A 61 -27.28 -25.38 15.29
N GLN A 62 -26.71 -26.59 15.32
CA GLN A 62 -25.35 -26.85 15.76
C GLN A 62 -24.35 -26.30 14.73
N SER A 63 -23.82 -25.09 14.93
CA SER A 63 -22.63 -24.65 14.21
C SER A 63 -21.39 -25.32 14.81
N ALA A 64 -20.74 -26.19 14.04
CA ALA A 64 -19.52 -26.87 14.47
C ALA A 64 -18.42 -25.83 14.79
N SER A 65 -17.72 -25.98 15.92
CA SER A 65 -16.66 -25.05 16.30
C SER A 65 -15.54 -25.03 15.26
N ILE A 66 -15.10 -23.84 14.83
CA ILE A 66 -14.11 -23.60 13.76
C ILE A 66 -12.88 -24.54 13.83
N PRO A 67 -12.26 -24.81 15.01
CA PRO A 67 -11.15 -25.76 15.09
C PRO A 67 -11.49 -27.20 14.69
N LYS A 68 -12.72 -27.66 14.97
CA LYS A 68 -13.19 -29.00 14.58
C LYS A 68 -13.40 -29.12 13.08
N VAL A 69 -13.74 -28.03 12.40
CA VAL A 69 -13.88 -27.99 10.94
C VAL A 69 -12.51 -28.05 10.26
N ILE A 70 -11.51 -27.33 10.80
CA ILE A 70 -10.13 -27.35 10.32
C ILE A 70 -9.52 -28.76 10.43
N ILE A 71 -9.59 -29.37 11.62
CA ILE A 71 -9.04 -30.73 11.87
C ILE A 71 -9.69 -31.77 10.92
N ARG A 72 -10.99 -31.64 10.64
CA ARG A 72 -11.69 -32.56 9.72
C ARG A 72 -11.26 -32.41 8.26
N ALA A 73 -10.69 -31.27 7.88
CA ALA A 73 -10.26 -30.97 6.52
C ALA A 73 -8.77 -31.25 6.25
N GLU A 74 -7.95 -31.48 7.30
CA GLU A 74 -6.54 -31.88 7.19
C GLU A 74 -6.32 -33.10 6.27
N PRO A 75 -7.10 -34.19 6.36
CA PRO A 75 -6.94 -35.34 5.46
C PRO A 75 -7.21 -34.99 3.99
N THR A 76 -8.11 -34.04 3.74
CA THR A 76 -8.44 -33.56 2.39
C THR A 76 -7.25 -32.81 1.80
N LEU A 77 -6.62 -31.90 2.56
CA LEU A 77 -5.40 -31.22 2.12
C LEU A 77 -4.27 -32.22 1.83
N ALA A 78 -4.05 -33.19 2.72
CA ALA A 78 -3.03 -34.23 2.53
C ALA A 78 -3.27 -35.05 1.25
N ARG A 79 -4.52 -35.40 0.96
CA ARG A 79 -4.90 -36.12 -0.27
C ARG A 79 -4.67 -35.28 -1.52
N ILE A 80 -5.00 -33.99 -1.49
CA ILE A 80 -4.76 -33.07 -2.61
C ILE A 80 -3.25 -32.94 -2.86
N LEU A 81 -2.45 -32.71 -1.81
CA LEU A 81 -0.99 -32.61 -1.91
C LEU A 81 -0.36 -33.87 -2.49
N LYS A 82 -0.88 -35.06 -2.12
CA LYS A 82 -0.43 -36.35 -2.69
C LYS A 82 -0.84 -36.50 -4.15
N THR A 83 -2.01 -35.98 -4.52
CA THR A 83 -2.51 -36.04 -5.91
C THR A 83 -1.70 -35.12 -6.82
N LEU A 84 -1.29 -33.94 -6.33
CA LEU A 84 -0.40 -33.01 -7.05
C LEU A 84 1.05 -33.53 -7.20
N ASP A 85 1.45 -34.55 -6.43
CA ASP A 85 2.76 -35.19 -6.54
C ASP A 85 2.79 -36.37 -7.53
N ALA A 86 1.63 -36.87 -7.98
CA ALA A 86 1.58 -38.09 -8.78
C ALA A 86 2.04 -37.86 -10.23
N ASP A 87 2.77 -38.84 -10.81
CA ASP A 87 3.19 -38.80 -12.22
C ASP A 87 1.98 -38.84 -13.16
N TYR A 88 1.81 -37.75 -13.91
CA TYR A 88 0.65 -37.43 -14.74
C TYR A 88 0.55 -38.32 -15.99
N VAL A 89 0.06 -39.55 -15.85
CA VAL A 89 -0.31 -40.39 -17.00
C VAL A 89 -1.67 -39.91 -17.54
N LYS A 90 -1.81 -39.87 -18.87
CA LYS A 90 -2.96 -39.37 -19.69
C LYS A 90 -4.38 -39.70 -19.18
N VAL A 91 -4.54 -40.73 -18.34
CA VAL A 91 -5.82 -41.22 -17.83
C VAL A 91 -6.31 -40.47 -16.57
N GLN A 92 -5.45 -39.70 -15.88
CA GLN A 92 -5.80 -39.04 -14.62
C GLN A 92 -6.19 -37.55 -14.74
N GLN A 93 -6.06 -36.92 -15.92
CA GLN A 93 -6.34 -35.48 -16.09
C GLN A 93 -7.83 -35.12 -15.91
N GLU A 94 -8.75 -35.92 -16.45
CA GLU A 94 -10.20 -35.66 -16.27
C GLU A 94 -10.62 -35.82 -14.79
N ALA A 95 -10.12 -36.85 -14.12
CA ALA A 95 -10.37 -37.08 -12.69
C ALA A 95 -9.80 -35.95 -11.83
N LEU A 96 -8.59 -35.47 -12.15
CA LEU A 96 -7.96 -34.36 -11.45
C LEU A 96 -8.68 -33.04 -11.68
N LEU A 97 -9.14 -32.79 -12.91
CA LEU A 97 -9.97 -31.62 -13.22
C LEU A 97 -11.25 -31.64 -12.39
N SER A 98 -11.91 -32.80 -12.29
CA SER A 98 -13.09 -32.96 -11.44
C SER A 98 -12.78 -32.67 -9.96
N VAL A 99 -11.68 -33.21 -9.42
CA VAL A 99 -11.27 -32.97 -8.02
C VAL A 99 -10.99 -31.49 -7.76
N LEU A 100 -10.23 -30.82 -8.62
CA LEU A 100 -9.91 -29.41 -8.44
C LEU A 100 -11.14 -28.50 -8.64
N CYS A 101 -12.00 -28.81 -9.59
CA CYS A 101 -13.29 -28.12 -9.73
C CYS A 101 -14.16 -28.30 -8.48
N GLN A 102 -14.19 -29.49 -7.88
CA GLN A 102 -14.91 -29.72 -6.63
C GLN A 102 -14.32 -28.92 -5.45
N VAL A 103 -13.00 -28.71 -5.44
CA VAL A 103 -12.34 -27.84 -4.46
C VAL A 103 -12.80 -26.38 -4.60
N LEU A 104 -13.09 -25.93 -5.83
CA LEU A 104 -13.61 -24.59 -6.10
C LEU A 104 -15.08 -24.41 -5.70
N THR A 105 -15.82 -25.50 -5.48
CA THR A 105 -17.24 -25.44 -5.12
C THR A 105 -17.45 -24.91 -3.70
N GLY A 106 -18.28 -23.87 -3.57
CA GLY A 106 -18.65 -23.27 -2.28
C GLY A 106 -17.46 -22.68 -1.51
N LYS A 107 -17.33 -23.02 -0.21
CA LYS A 107 -16.26 -22.51 0.68
C LYS A 107 -15.08 -23.48 0.84
N SER A 108 -15.02 -24.54 0.03
CA SER A 108 -14.00 -25.60 0.17
C SER A 108 -12.59 -25.07 -0.08
N PHE A 109 -12.41 -24.23 -1.10
CA PHE A 109 -11.09 -23.66 -1.43
C PHE A 109 -10.52 -22.82 -0.27
N GLU A 110 -11.32 -21.89 0.27
CA GLU A 110 -10.96 -21.07 1.43
C GLU A 110 -10.63 -21.91 2.68
N LEU A 111 -11.39 -22.99 2.89
CA LEU A 111 -11.14 -23.92 3.99
C LEU A 111 -9.79 -24.64 3.81
N ILE A 112 -9.49 -25.12 2.61
CA ILE A 112 -8.21 -25.78 2.29
C ILE A 112 -7.04 -24.83 2.49
N LEU A 113 -7.16 -23.58 2.03
CA LEU A 113 -6.13 -22.55 2.26
C LEU A 113 -5.96 -22.24 3.75
N SER A 114 -7.06 -22.15 4.51
CA SER A 114 -7.02 -21.94 5.95
C SER A 114 -6.30 -23.08 6.68
N VAL A 115 -6.58 -24.34 6.31
CA VAL A 115 -5.88 -25.52 6.86
C VAL A 115 -4.40 -25.48 6.50
N ALA A 116 -4.05 -25.17 5.23
CA ALA A 116 -2.67 -25.10 4.80
C ALA A 116 -1.87 -24.02 5.56
N ILE A 117 -2.51 -22.91 5.94
CA ILE A 117 -1.90 -21.86 6.78
C ILE A 117 -1.67 -22.36 8.20
N VAL A 118 -2.70 -22.97 8.82
CA VAL A 118 -2.60 -23.48 10.20
C VAL A 118 -1.54 -24.57 10.32
N GLU A 119 -1.40 -25.42 9.30
CA GLU A 119 -0.36 -26.45 9.26
C GLU A 119 1.02 -25.92 8.83
N GLY A 120 1.15 -24.65 8.43
CA GLY A 120 2.40 -24.10 7.88
C GLY A 120 2.79 -24.67 6.51
N LYS A 121 1.86 -25.27 5.77
CA LYS A 121 2.07 -25.92 4.47
C LYS A 121 1.60 -25.08 3.28
N LEU A 122 1.23 -23.81 3.48
CA LEU A 122 0.77 -22.94 2.38
C LEU A 122 1.78 -22.85 1.24
N ARG A 123 3.06 -22.55 1.54
CA ARG A 123 4.13 -22.51 0.53
C ARG A 123 4.26 -23.84 -0.20
N THR A 124 4.26 -24.96 0.51
CA THR A 124 4.30 -26.31 -0.08
C THR A 124 3.15 -26.57 -1.04
N PHE A 125 1.93 -26.18 -0.66
CA PHE A 125 0.75 -26.29 -1.52
C PHE A 125 0.90 -25.46 -2.79
N VAL A 126 1.34 -24.20 -2.66
CA VAL A 126 1.58 -23.29 -3.80
C VAL A 126 2.67 -23.83 -4.72
N THR A 127 3.83 -24.24 -4.19
CA THR A 127 4.92 -24.80 -5.01
C THR A 127 4.48 -26.04 -5.79
N LYS A 128 3.71 -26.93 -5.18
CA LYS A 128 3.17 -28.11 -5.88
C LYS A 128 2.15 -27.73 -6.94
N LEU A 129 1.29 -26.76 -6.65
CA LEU A 129 0.30 -26.26 -7.62
C LEU A 129 0.97 -25.55 -8.81
N ILE A 130 2.07 -24.81 -8.59
CA ILE A 130 2.90 -24.23 -9.66
C ILE A 130 3.52 -25.33 -10.53
N LYS A 131 4.15 -26.34 -9.92
CA LYS A 131 4.71 -27.48 -10.67
C LYS A 131 3.64 -28.18 -11.49
N PHE A 132 2.45 -28.38 -10.92
CA PHE A 132 1.32 -28.96 -11.63
C PHE A 132 0.84 -28.10 -12.82
N ASN A 133 0.76 -26.78 -12.62
CA ASN A 133 0.43 -25.83 -13.67
C ASN A 133 1.44 -25.94 -14.83
N GLU A 134 2.74 -25.95 -14.54
CA GLU A 134 3.79 -26.12 -15.55
C GLU A 134 3.67 -27.43 -16.34
N CYS A 135 3.40 -28.54 -15.67
CA CYS A 135 3.19 -29.83 -16.33
C CYS A 135 1.97 -29.82 -17.28
N SER A 136 0.99 -28.96 -17.03
CA SER A 136 -0.22 -28.81 -17.85
C SER A 136 -0.05 -27.84 -19.03
N LYS A 137 1.10 -27.17 -19.14
CA LYS A 137 1.37 -26.09 -20.12
C LYS A 137 1.41 -26.53 -21.58
N GLN A 138 1.91 -27.75 -21.85
CA GLN A 138 2.10 -28.29 -23.21
C GLN A 138 1.88 -29.82 -23.25
N PRO A 139 1.58 -30.42 -24.42
CA PRO A 139 1.56 -31.87 -24.57
C PRO A 139 2.91 -32.51 -24.22
N LEU A 140 2.89 -33.65 -23.53
CA LEU A 140 4.12 -34.39 -23.24
C LEU A 140 4.80 -34.87 -24.55
N PRO A 141 6.14 -34.76 -24.66
CA PRO A 141 6.88 -35.28 -25.79
C PRO A 141 6.66 -36.79 -25.94
N GLY A 142 6.30 -37.25 -27.14
CA GLY A 142 5.93 -38.65 -27.43
C GLY A 142 4.43 -38.94 -27.44
N SER A 143 3.58 -37.96 -27.13
CA SER A 143 2.12 -38.09 -27.24
C SER A 143 1.60 -37.84 -28.67
N GLY A 144 2.04 -38.64 -29.64
CA GLY A 144 1.57 -38.59 -31.03
C GLY A 144 0.19 -39.21 -31.21
N GLY A 145 -0.87 -38.56 -30.69
CA GLY A 145 -2.24 -39.05 -30.81
C GLY A 145 -3.23 -38.40 -29.82
N GLU A 146 -3.05 -37.12 -29.50
CA GLU A 146 -3.94 -36.44 -28.56
C GLU A 146 -5.28 -36.09 -29.23
N THR A 147 -6.39 -36.47 -28.58
CA THR A 147 -7.74 -36.10 -29.03
C THR A 147 -8.06 -34.65 -28.69
N THR A 148 -8.95 -34.01 -29.47
CA THR A 148 -9.43 -32.64 -29.20
C THR A 148 -9.96 -32.50 -27.76
N LYS A 149 -10.67 -33.51 -27.25
CA LYS A 149 -11.21 -33.53 -25.88
C LYS A 149 -10.10 -33.45 -24.82
N THR A 150 -9.05 -34.29 -24.94
CA THR A 150 -7.91 -34.29 -24.01
C THR A 150 -7.17 -32.96 -24.02
N SER A 151 -6.99 -32.35 -25.20
CA SER A 151 -6.34 -31.06 -25.33
C SER A 151 -7.12 -29.92 -24.64
N HIS A 152 -8.45 -29.97 -24.70
CA HIS A 152 -9.34 -29.02 -24.03
C HIS A 152 -9.33 -29.21 -22.51
N THR A 153 -9.41 -30.45 -22.02
CA THR A 153 -9.29 -30.75 -20.58
C THR A 153 -7.97 -30.23 -20.00
N ARG A 154 -6.86 -30.40 -20.71
CA ARG A 154 -5.56 -29.86 -20.27
C ARG A 154 -5.54 -28.33 -20.25
N ALA A 155 -6.09 -27.68 -21.28
CA ALA A 155 -6.22 -26.22 -21.33
C ALA A 155 -6.96 -25.68 -20.10
N MET A 156 -8.09 -26.32 -19.79
CA MET A 156 -8.93 -26.00 -18.65
C MET A 156 -8.21 -26.17 -17.31
N LEU A 157 -7.48 -27.28 -17.13
CA LEU A 157 -6.64 -27.51 -15.96
C LEU A 157 -5.56 -26.45 -15.79
N PHE A 158 -4.85 -26.14 -16.87
CA PHE A 158 -3.75 -25.19 -16.89
C PHE A 158 -4.25 -23.78 -16.54
N ILE A 159 -5.11 -23.21 -17.37
CA ILE A 159 -5.43 -21.79 -17.29
C ILE A 159 -6.61 -21.56 -16.32
N ASP A 160 -7.71 -22.26 -16.51
CA ASP A 160 -8.99 -21.94 -15.89
C ASP A 160 -9.23 -22.55 -14.50
N VAL A 161 -8.30 -23.36 -14.02
CA VAL A 161 -8.34 -23.93 -12.67
C VAL A 161 -7.06 -23.61 -11.91
N SER A 162 -5.93 -24.20 -12.29
CA SER A 162 -4.70 -24.06 -11.51
C SER A 162 -4.15 -22.63 -11.54
N PHE A 163 -4.11 -21.97 -12.70
CA PHE A 163 -3.64 -20.57 -12.80
C PHE A 163 -4.58 -19.59 -12.07
N LEU A 164 -5.91 -19.73 -12.17
CA LEU A 164 -6.84 -18.90 -11.40
C LEU A 164 -6.72 -19.11 -9.89
N MET A 165 -6.58 -20.37 -9.43
CA MET A 165 -6.32 -20.67 -8.01
C MET A 165 -5.05 -19.97 -7.54
N LEU A 166 -3.96 -20.06 -8.30
CA LEU A 166 -2.70 -19.42 -7.98
C LEU A 166 -2.82 -17.88 -7.94
N CYS A 167 -3.50 -17.27 -8.91
CA CYS A 167 -3.79 -15.83 -8.89
C CYS A 167 -4.56 -15.42 -7.64
N SER A 168 -5.60 -16.18 -7.26
CA SER A 168 -6.38 -15.92 -6.06
C SER A 168 -5.53 -16.01 -4.79
N ILE A 169 -4.66 -17.02 -4.67
CA ILE A 169 -3.78 -17.19 -3.51
C ILE A 169 -2.80 -16.01 -3.40
N VAL A 170 -2.14 -15.64 -4.50
CA VAL A 170 -1.18 -14.52 -4.50
C VAL A 170 -1.88 -13.21 -4.14
N HIS A 171 -3.09 -12.96 -4.67
CA HIS A 171 -3.86 -11.76 -4.33
C HIS A 171 -4.31 -11.70 -2.85
N THR A 172 -4.57 -12.85 -2.23
CA THR A 172 -5.02 -12.92 -0.84
C THR A 172 -3.86 -12.79 0.15
N TYR A 173 -2.71 -13.40 -0.14
CA TYR A 173 -1.59 -13.49 0.82
C TYR A 173 -0.35 -12.68 0.44
N GLY A 174 -0.27 -12.19 -0.80
CA GLY A 174 0.86 -11.45 -1.34
C GLY A 174 1.95 -12.35 -1.93
N SER A 175 2.54 -11.95 -3.05
CA SER A 175 3.55 -12.72 -3.79
C SER A 175 4.78 -13.07 -2.94
N GLU A 176 5.29 -12.16 -2.12
CA GLU A 176 6.45 -12.38 -1.22
C GLU A 176 6.24 -13.50 -0.19
N VAL A 177 4.99 -13.69 0.25
CA VAL A 177 4.65 -14.64 1.31
C VAL A 177 4.49 -16.04 0.75
N VAL A 178 4.09 -16.17 -0.53
CA VAL A 178 3.72 -17.46 -1.12
C VAL A 178 4.75 -17.97 -2.12
N LEU A 179 5.47 -17.09 -2.80
CA LEU A 179 6.51 -17.43 -3.78
C LEU A 179 7.90 -17.49 -3.13
N SER A 180 8.80 -18.28 -3.71
CA SER A 180 10.18 -18.40 -3.21
C SER A 180 10.93 -17.06 -3.31
N GLU A 181 11.73 -16.73 -2.30
CA GLU A 181 12.60 -15.54 -2.30
C GLU A 181 13.66 -15.61 -3.41
N GLU A 182 14.11 -16.81 -3.77
CA GLU A 182 15.10 -17.04 -4.83
C GLU A 182 14.53 -16.78 -6.24
N GLY A 183 13.20 -16.66 -6.38
CA GLY A 183 12.50 -16.51 -7.64
C GLY A 183 12.53 -17.78 -8.49
N GLY A 184 11.37 -18.27 -8.91
CA GLY A 184 11.30 -19.39 -9.86
C GLY A 184 11.19 -18.96 -11.32
N ASP A 185 11.49 -19.92 -12.21
CA ASP A 185 11.44 -19.80 -13.68
C ASP A 185 10.15 -20.35 -14.28
N SER A 186 9.14 -20.67 -13.45
CA SER A 186 7.84 -21.10 -13.97
C SER A 186 7.16 -19.95 -14.72
N PHE A 187 6.32 -20.29 -15.70
CA PHE A 187 5.49 -19.33 -16.41
C PHE A 187 4.63 -18.52 -15.42
N PHE A 188 4.05 -19.17 -14.41
CA PHE A 188 3.26 -18.47 -13.41
C PHE A 188 4.08 -17.45 -12.60
N GLU A 189 5.25 -17.85 -12.09
CA GLU A 189 6.11 -16.95 -11.30
C GLU A 189 6.63 -15.78 -12.12
N GLN A 190 7.03 -16.02 -13.38
CA GLN A 190 7.43 -14.97 -14.30
C GLN A 190 6.26 -14.01 -14.57
N TRP A 191 5.06 -14.54 -14.83
CA TRP A 191 3.87 -13.73 -15.06
C TRP A 191 3.49 -12.90 -13.83
N VAL A 192 3.59 -13.44 -12.61
CA VAL A 192 3.33 -12.65 -11.39
C VAL A 192 4.34 -11.50 -11.26
N ARG A 193 5.62 -11.78 -11.50
CA ARG A 193 6.70 -10.80 -11.39
C ARG A 193 6.53 -9.66 -12.39
N GLU A 194 6.14 -9.97 -13.62
CA GLU A 194 6.11 -9.00 -14.72
C GLU A 194 4.72 -8.36 -14.90
N CYS A 195 3.65 -9.10 -14.63
CA CYS A 195 2.31 -8.72 -15.07
C CYS A 195 1.27 -8.55 -13.95
N MET A 196 1.38 -9.28 -12.84
CA MET A 196 0.32 -9.27 -11.82
C MET A 196 0.31 -7.96 -11.04
N VAL A 197 -0.83 -7.26 -11.08
CA VAL A 197 -0.99 -5.96 -10.42
C VAL A 197 -1.32 -6.16 -8.94
N GLU A 198 -0.39 -5.78 -8.07
CA GLU A 198 -0.56 -5.82 -6.61
C GLU A 198 -0.52 -4.40 -6.02
N ARG A 199 -1.17 -4.20 -4.87
CA ARG A 199 -1.19 -2.90 -4.19
C ARG A 199 0.23 -2.42 -3.89
N GLY A 200 0.56 -1.22 -4.35
CA GLY A 200 1.89 -0.61 -4.16
C GLY A 200 3.00 -1.23 -5.02
N ARG A 201 2.67 -2.10 -5.97
CA ARG A 201 3.61 -2.72 -6.92
C ARG A 201 3.12 -2.50 -8.36
N PRO A 202 3.19 -1.25 -8.86
CA PRO A 202 2.80 -0.92 -10.23
C PRO A 202 3.62 -1.74 -11.24
N LYS A 203 3.00 -2.13 -12.36
CA LYS A 203 3.65 -2.85 -13.45
C LYS A 203 3.72 -1.98 -14.69
N CYS A 204 4.77 -2.15 -15.50
CA CYS A 204 4.93 -1.40 -16.73
C CYS A 204 4.09 -2.06 -17.85
N PRO A 205 3.08 -1.36 -18.42
CA PRO A 205 2.25 -1.94 -19.48
C PRO A 205 3.04 -2.22 -20.76
N ASP A 206 4.09 -1.45 -21.06
CA ASP A 206 4.94 -1.69 -22.24
C ASP A 206 5.81 -2.93 -22.08
N GLN A 207 6.27 -3.21 -20.85
CA GLN A 207 7.03 -4.43 -20.55
C GLN A 207 6.20 -5.70 -20.81
N MET A 208 4.90 -5.67 -20.48
CA MET A 208 3.98 -6.78 -20.76
C MET A 208 3.84 -7.06 -22.26
N LEU A 209 3.99 -6.03 -23.11
CA LEU A 209 3.85 -6.13 -24.55
C LEU A 209 5.11 -6.62 -25.25
N GLN A 210 6.27 -6.60 -24.58
CA GLN A 210 7.54 -7.02 -25.17
C GLN A 210 7.53 -8.48 -25.64
N TYR A 211 6.70 -9.32 -25.02
CA TYR A 211 6.54 -10.73 -25.35
C TYR A 211 5.41 -11.02 -26.34
N CYS A 212 4.68 -9.99 -26.80
CA CYS A 212 3.62 -10.15 -27.79
C CYS A 212 4.21 -10.32 -29.19
N GLU A 213 3.68 -11.29 -29.93
CA GLU A 213 3.99 -11.52 -31.34
C GLU A 213 2.84 -10.97 -32.22
N PRO A 214 3.10 -9.97 -33.10
CA PRO A 214 2.04 -9.31 -33.87
C PRO A 214 1.12 -10.28 -34.64
N GLY A 215 1.69 -11.28 -35.33
CA GLY A 215 0.90 -12.26 -36.08
C GLY A 215 -0.01 -13.13 -35.21
N LYS A 216 0.36 -13.39 -33.94
CA LYS A 216 -0.49 -14.11 -32.98
C LYS A 216 -1.55 -13.19 -32.39
N VAL A 217 -1.25 -11.91 -32.19
CA VAL A 217 -2.23 -10.89 -31.78
C VAL A 217 -3.33 -10.77 -32.85
N ASP A 218 -2.98 -10.63 -34.12
CA ASP A 218 -3.94 -10.55 -35.23
C ASP A 218 -4.82 -11.81 -35.30
N ALA A 219 -4.22 -12.99 -35.12
CA ALA A 219 -4.94 -14.26 -35.09
C ALA A 219 -5.90 -14.37 -33.89
N LEU A 220 -5.56 -13.78 -32.73
CA LEU A 220 -6.47 -13.73 -31.58
C LEU A 220 -7.61 -12.74 -31.80
N LEU A 221 -7.32 -11.55 -32.36
CA LEU A 221 -8.32 -10.56 -32.70
C LEU A 221 -9.35 -11.10 -33.71
N GLY A 222 -8.87 -11.78 -34.76
CA GLY A 222 -9.75 -12.44 -35.74
C GLY A 222 -10.67 -13.48 -35.10
N GLN A 223 -10.20 -14.16 -34.04
CA GLN A 223 -11.01 -15.13 -33.32
C GLN A 223 -12.01 -14.51 -32.36
N PHE A 224 -11.63 -13.46 -31.63
CA PHE A 224 -12.57 -12.76 -30.75
C PHE A 224 -13.65 -12.02 -31.53
N ASN A 225 -13.38 -11.67 -32.79
CA ASN A 225 -14.34 -11.05 -33.69
C ASN A 225 -15.17 -12.06 -34.51
N SER A 226 -14.83 -13.35 -34.47
CA SER A 226 -15.58 -14.41 -35.15
C SER A 226 -16.85 -14.77 -34.36
N PRO A 227 -18.00 -14.98 -35.03
CA PRO A 227 -19.22 -15.46 -34.38
C PRO A 227 -19.14 -16.93 -33.93
N ASP A 228 -18.11 -17.67 -34.36
CA ASP A 228 -17.89 -19.05 -33.94
C ASP A 228 -17.24 -19.09 -32.53
N ASN A 229 -17.87 -19.80 -31.60
CA ASN A 229 -17.40 -19.94 -30.21
C ASN A 229 -16.18 -20.88 -30.06
N ASP A 230 -15.85 -21.68 -31.07
CA ASP A 230 -14.74 -22.63 -31.02
C ASP A 230 -13.45 -22.02 -31.60
N PHE A 231 -12.32 -22.19 -30.90
CA PHE A 231 -10.99 -22.05 -31.50
C PHE A 231 -10.88 -23.12 -32.61
N LYS A 232 -11.19 -22.77 -33.87
CA LYS A 232 -11.19 -23.74 -34.96
C LYS A 232 -9.79 -24.30 -35.19
N THR A 233 -9.58 -25.54 -34.76
CA THR A 233 -8.48 -26.42 -35.17
C THR A 233 -8.67 -26.81 -36.65
N SER A 234 -8.50 -25.87 -37.57
CA SER A 234 -8.79 -26.09 -39.00
C SER A 234 -7.61 -26.75 -39.70
N SER A 235 -7.59 -28.09 -39.75
CA SER A 235 -6.79 -28.87 -40.70
C SER A 235 -7.52 -29.14 -42.02
N SER A 236 -8.62 -28.45 -42.33
CA SER A 236 -9.35 -28.64 -43.59
C SER A 236 -10.04 -27.38 -44.10
N SER A 237 -9.26 -26.46 -44.69
CA SER A 237 -9.73 -25.72 -45.88
C SER A 237 -8.52 -25.21 -46.65
N VAL A 238 -8.49 -25.59 -47.92
CA VAL A 238 -7.51 -25.15 -48.91
C VAL A 238 -7.85 -23.70 -49.26
N ASN A 239 -6.85 -22.83 -49.15
CA ASN A 239 -6.79 -21.42 -49.57
C ASN A 239 -6.98 -20.34 -48.47
N CYS A 240 -5.83 -19.76 -48.11
CA CYS A 240 -5.62 -18.37 -47.72
C CYS A 240 -5.98 -17.89 -46.29
N VAL A 241 -5.50 -18.56 -45.23
CA VAL A 241 -5.16 -17.95 -43.91
C VAL A 241 -4.11 -18.87 -43.24
N PRO A 242 -3.03 -18.39 -42.56
CA PRO A 242 -2.08 -19.30 -41.91
C PRO A 242 -2.76 -20.16 -40.82
N PRO A 243 -2.38 -21.44 -40.67
CA PRO A 243 -3.05 -22.39 -39.79
C PRO A 243 -2.56 -22.22 -38.36
N CYS A 244 -3.07 -21.24 -37.62
CA CYS A 244 -2.40 -20.82 -36.38
C CYS A 244 -2.60 -21.71 -35.14
N PHE A 245 -3.45 -22.74 -35.15
CA PHE A 245 -3.83 -23.40 -33.87
C PHE A 245 -4.06 -24.92 -33.93
N SER A 246 -3.38 -25.66 -34.80
CA SER A 246 -3.18 -27.11 -34.55
C SER A 246 -2.11 -27.28 -33.46
N GLY A 247 -2.51 -27.63 -32.23
CA GLY A 247 -1.58 -27.72 -31.08
C GLY A 247 -1.40 -26.41 -30.30
N VAL A 248 -2.51 -25.72 -29.99
CA VAL A 248 -2.54 -24.46 -29.22
C VAL A 248 -1.68 -24.55 -27.97
N LYS A 249 -0.62 -23.75 -27.94
CA LYS A 249 0.20 -23.51 -26.77
C LYS A 249 -0.44 -22.40 -25.94
N TRP A 250 -1.23 -22.76 -24.93
CA TRP A 250 -2.03 -21.80 -24.16
C TRP A 250 -1.21 -20.71 -23.47
N HIS A 251 0.00 -21.01 -23.01
CA HIS A 251 0.92 -19.99 -22.50
C HIS A 251 1.29 -18.93 -23.55
N GLU A 252 1.43 -19.29 -24.84
CA GLU A 252 1.65 -18.31 -25.91
C GLU A 252 0.41 -17.45 -26.13
N VAL A 253 -0.79 -18.03 -26.04
CA VAL A 253 -2.05 -17.26 -26.07
C VAL A 253 -2.07 -16.25 -24.93
N CYS A 254 -1.75 -16.66 -23.70
CA CYS A 254 -1.70 -15.79 -22.53
C CYS A 254 -0.79 -14.56 -22.73
N HIS A 255 0.41 -14.75 -23.30
CA HIS A 255 1.34 -13.65 -23.57
C HIS A 255 0.81 -12.64 -24.59
N ASN A 256 -0.06 -13.07 -25.51
CA ASN A 256 -0.60 -12.23 -26.58
C ASN A 256 -1.93 -11.54 -26.24
N VAL A 257 -2.61 -11.95 -25.15
CA VAL A 257 -3.84 -11.28 -24.68
C VAL A 257 -3.63 -9.79 -24.36
N PRO A 258 -2.55 -9.36 -23.68
CA PRO A 258 -2.23 -7.94 -23.51
C PRO A 258 -2.18 -7.15 -24.82
N GLY A 259 -1.55 -7.72 -25.86
CA GLY A 259 -1.51 -7.12 -27.19
C GLY A 259 -2.90 -7.00 -27.82
N ALA A 260 -3.70 -8.06 -27.77
CA ALA A 260 -5.05 -8.06 -28.32
C ALA A 260 -5.96 -7.04 -27.62
N ILE A 261 -5.92 -6.96 -26.28
CA ILE A 261 -6.76 -6.00 -25.55
C ILE A 261 -6.32 -4.56 -25.79
N LYS A 262 -5.02 -4.31 -25.97
CA LYS A 262 -4.48 -3.01 -26.37
C LYS A 262 -5.05 -2.57 -27.71
N GLU A 263 -5.00 -3.42 -28.73
CA GLU A 263 -5.52 -3.10 -30.07
C GLU A 263 -7.03 -2.84 -30.05
N VAL A 264 -7.81 -3.61 -29.25
CA VAL A 264 -9.24 -3.36 -29.07
C VAL A 264 -9.48 -1.98 -28.43
N LEU A 265 -8.70 -1.62 -27.41
CA LEU A 265 -8.81 -0.31 -26.76
C LEU A 265 -8.44 0.83 -27.73
N LEU A 266 -7.34 0.71 -28.46
CA LEU A 266 -6.89 1.70 -29.43
C LEU A 266 -7.91 1.89 -30.57
N ALA A 267 -8.45 0.79 -31.10
CA ALA A 267 -9.52 0.85 -32.10
C ALA A 267 -10.75 1.57 -31.57
N TRP A 268 -11.10 1.38 -30.29
CA TRP A 268 -12.22 2.09 -29.67
C TRP A 268 -11.90 3.56 -29.41
N GLU A 269 -10.67 3.89 -29.02
CA GLU A 269 -10.17 5.25 -28.86
C GLU A 269 -10.22 6.05 -30.17
N GLN A 270 -9.86 5.41 -31.27
CA GLN A 270 -9.86 6.00 -32.62
C GLN A 270 -11.25 5.99 -33.30
N GLY A 271 -12.25 5.35 -32.69
CA GLY A 271 -13.60 5.26 -33.24
C GLY A 271 -13.76 4.23 -34.37
N ALA A 272 -12.77 3.35 -34.57
CA ALA A 272 -12.85 2.26 -35.54
C ALA A 272 -13.81 1.14 -35.11
N VAL A 273 -14.05 0.98 -33.81
CA VAL A 273 -15.05 0.06 -33.24
C VAL A 273 -15.99 0.80 -32.29
N THR A 274 -17.25 0.35 -32.23
CA THR A 274 -18.26 0.93 -31.33
C THR A 274 -18.21 0.30 -29.94
N SER A 275 -18.85 0.93 -28.95
CA SER A 275 -18.99 0.37 -27.60
C SER A 275 -19.65 -1.02 -27.61
N ASN A 276 -20.59 -1.25 -28.53
CA ASN A 276 -21.25 -2.55 -28.69
C ASN A 276 -20.31 -3.62 -29.23
N ASP A 277 -19.41 -3.24 -30.14
CA ASP A 277 -18.39 -4.15 -30.68
C ASP A 277 -17.38 -4.55 -29.60
N VAL A 278 -16.92 -3.59 -28.81
CA VAL A 278 -16.04 -3.85 -27.66
C VAL A 278 -16.73 -4.78 -26.67
N LYS A 279 -17.98 -4.47 -26.28
CA LYS A 279 -18.76 -5.32 -25.37
C LYS A 279 -18.83 -6.77 -25.87
N ARG A 280 -19.17 -6.95 -27.15
CA ARG A 280 -19.24 -8.27 -27.80
C ARG A 280 -17.89 -9.01 -27.74
N ILE A 281 -16.79 -8.35 -28.10
CA ILE A 281 -15.44 -8.93 -28.05
C ILE A 281 -15.09 -9.39 -26.63
N LEU A 282 -15.36 -8.56 -25.61
CA LEU A 282 -15.08 -8.89 -24.21
C LEU A 282 -15.97 -10.03 -23.70
N ASP A 283 -17.23 -10.08 -24.12
CA ASP A 283 -18.16 -11.17 -23.81
C ASP A 283 -17.70 -12.50 -24.43
N VAL A 284 -17.14 -12.48 -25.65
CA VAL A 284 -16.51 -13.65 -26.29
C VAL A 284 -15.26 -14.10 -25.50
N MET A 285 -14.39 -13.17 -25.09
CA MET A 285 -13.22 -13.52 -24.26
C MET A 285 -13.63 -14.21 -22.95
N ARG A 286 -14.64 -13.68 -22.27
CA ARG A 286 -15.13 -14.19 -20.98
C ARG A 286 -15.81 -15.56 -21.10
N SER A 287 -16.52 -15.81 -22.20
CA SER A 287 -17.22 -17.09 -22.42
C SER A 287 -16.28 -18.22 -22.85
N ARG A 288 -15.13 -17.90 -23.46
CA ARG A 288 -14.15 -18.91 -23.91
C ARG A 288 -13.35 -19.53 -22.77
N MET A 289 -12.70 -18.70 -21.96
CA MET A 289 -11.88 -19.12 -20.81
C MET A 289 -11.91 -18.01 -19.76
N CYS A 290 -12.21 -18.36 -18.52
CA CYS A 290 -12.30 -17.43 -17.39
C CYS A 290 -10.98 -16.69 -17.10
N SER A 291 -9.86 -17.23 -17.56
CA SER A 291 -8.54 -16.64 -17.32
C SER A 291 -8.15 -15.56 -18.33
N LEU A 292 -8.70 -15.56 -19.55
CA LEU A 292 -8.36 -14.54 -20.56
C LEU A 292 -8.71 -13.12 -20.08
N PRO A 293 -9.88 -12.88 -19.46
CA PRO A 293 -10.18 -11.62 -18.78
C PRO A 293 -9.15 -11.21 -17.72
N VAL A 294 -8.51 -12.15 -17.01
CA VAL A 294 -7.48 -11.85 -16.00
C VAL A 294 -6.23 -11.28 -16.66
N PHE A 295 -5.74 -11.90 -17.74
CA PHE A 295 -4.59 -11.37 -18.50
C PHE A 295 -4.88 -9.99 -19.09
N ALA A 296 -6.08 -9.81 -19.66
CA ALA A 296 -6.53 -8.53 -20.20
C ALA A 296 -6.63 -7.44 -19.11
N THR A 297 -7.19 -7.79 -17.96
CA THR A 297 -7.32 -6.90 -16.81
C THR A 297 -5.96 -6.49 -16.27
N ALA A 298 -5.00 -7.41 -16.17
CA ALA A 298 -3.65 -7.09 -15.69
C ALA A 298 -2.99 -5.97 -16.52
N TRP A 299 -3.10 -6.06 -17.85
CA TRP A 299 -2.63 -5.01 -18.75
C TRP A 299 -3.43 -3.71 -18.61
N LEU A 300 -4.76 -3.78 -18.63
CA LEU A 300 -5.63 -2.59 -18.47
C LEU A 300 -5.36 -1.86 -17.16
N CYS A 301 -5.25 -2.58 -16.05
CA CYS A 301 -4.94 -2.04 -14.72
C CYS A 301 -3.55 -1.37 -14.66
N SER A 302 -2.58 -1.90 -15.40
CA SER A 302 -1.23 -1.30 -15.49
C SER A 302 -1.23 -0.07 -16.39
N TYR A 303 -1.92 -0.15 -17.53
CA TYR A 303 -2.08 0.97 -18.46
C TYR A 303 -2.80 2.15 -17.81
N MET A 304 -3.86 1.90 -17.05
CA MET A 304 -4.60 2.95 -16.35
C MET A 304 -3.77 3.72 -15.30
N GLN A 305 -2.65 3.17 -14.82
CA GLN A 305 -1.77 3.88 -13.88
C GLN A 305 -0.94 4.97 -14.57
N ILE A 306 -0.63 4.80 -15.85
CA ILE A 306 0.14 5.78 -16.63
C ILE A 306 -0.76 6.73 -17.44
N LEU A 307 -2.08 6.53 -17.39
CA LEU A 307 -3.05 7.37 -18.07
C LEU A 307 -3.45 8.61 -17.27
N HIS A 308 -3.83 9.65 -18.02
CA HIS A 308 -4.51 10.81 -17.48
C HIS A 308 -5.96 10.50 -17.12
N GLN A 309 -6.53 11.23 -16.15
CA GLN A 309 -7.88 10.99 -15.63
C GLN A 309 -8.98 10.99 -16.72
N ASP A 310 -8.87 11.86 -17.73
CA ASP A 310 -9.82 11.96 -18.85
C ASP A 310 -9.80 10.75 -19.78
N ALA A 311 -8.67 10.04 -19.85
CA ALA A 311 -8.50 8.84 -20.67
C ALA A 311 -8.93 7.54 -19.97
N LEU A 312 -9.18 7.57 -18.65
CA LEU A 312 -9.48 6.36 -17.86
C LEU A 312 -10.82 5.70 -18.19
N LEU A 313 -11.77 6.44 -18.76
CA LEU A 313 -13.15 5.99 -18.89
C LEU A 313 -13.28 4.69 -19.72
N LYS A 314 -12.62 4.62 -20.87
CA LYS A 314 -12.66 3.46 -21.77
C LYS A 314 -12.02 2.21 -21.15
N PRO A 315 -10.76 2.21 -20.69
CA PRO A 315 -10.17 1.03 -20.08
C PRO A 315 -10.90 0.60 -18.79
N MET A 316 -11.42 1.55 -17.99
CA MET A 316 -12.26 1.23 -16.83
C MET A 316 -13.54 0.49 -17.24
N ASN A 317 -14.23 0.97 -18.29
CA ASN A 317 -15.42 0.31 -18.80
C ASN A 317 -15.14 -1.11 -19.32
N MET A 318 -13.97 -1.36 -19.92
CA MET A 318 -13.57 -2.71 -20.34
C MET A 318 -13.40 -3.65 -19.14
N VAL A 319 -12.75 -3.18 -18.06
CA VAL A 319 -12.64 -3.96 -16.80
C VAL A 319 -14.02 -4.21 -16.18
N GLN A 320 -14.90 -3.21 -16.17
CA GLN A 320 -16.27 -3.36 -15.66
C GLN A 320 -17.10 -4.36 -16.49
N GLN A 321 -16.88 -4.42 -17.80
CA GLN A 321 -17.55 -5.40 -18.65
C GLN A 321 -17.18 -6.83 -18.26
N PHE A 322 -15.91 -7.10 -17.92
CA PHE A 322 -15.50 -8.41 -17.39
C PHE A 322 -16.16 -8.77 -16.06
N LEU A 323 -16.48 -7.76 -15.23
CA LEU A 323 -17.18 -7.91 -13.95
C LEU A 323 -18.71 -7.87 -14.07
N THR A 324 -19.26 -7.85 -15.28
CA THR A 324 -20.72 -7.91 -15.47
C THR A 324 -21.21 -9.36 -15.38
N PRO A 325 -22.26 -9.68 -14.60
CA PRO A 325 -22.79 -11.04 -14.53
C PRO A 325 -23.21 -11.57 -15.91
N VAL A 326 -22.90 -12.84 -16.19
CA VAL A 326 -23.33 -13.51 -17.43
C VAL A 326 -24.80 -13.93 -17.28
N ALA A 327 -25.66 -13.50 -18.22
CA ALA A 327 -27.11 -13.77 -18.16
C ALA A 327 -27.54 -15.15 -18.69
N ASN A 328 -26.63 -15.94 -19.26
CA ASN A 328 -26.97 -17.24 -19.87
C ASN A 328 -26.95 -18.38 -18.84
N GLU A 329 -28.13 -18.89 -18.51
CA GLU A 329 -28.34 -19.98 -17.55
C GLU A 329 -28.16 -21.40 -18.15
N GLU A 330 -28.23 -21.55 -19.47
CA GLU A 330 -28.29 -22.88 -20.13
C GLU A 330 -26.94 -23.59 -20.28
N SER A 331 -25.81 -22.86 -20.27
CA SER A 331 -24.45 -23.43 -20.38
C SER A 331 -23.73 -23.60 -19.03
N THR A 332 -24.39 -23.24 -17.92
CA THR A 332 -23.77 -23.12 -16.59
C THR A 332 -23.54 -24.45 -15.87
N GLN A 333 -24.16 -25.54 -16.32
CA GLN A 333 -24.18 -26.81 -15.58
C GLN A 333 -23.11 -27.83 -16.00
N LEU A 334 -22.53 -27.73 -17.21
CA LEU A 334 -21.70 -28.81 -17.74
C LEU A 334 -20.22 -28.77 -17.28
N ASP A 335 -19.67 -27.60 -16.92
CA ASP A 335 -18.21 -27.43 -16.74
C ASP A 335 -17.76 -26.59 -15.53
N ASN A 336 -18.52 -26.60 -14.43
CA ASN A 336 -18.21 -25.81 -13.21
C ASN A 336 -17.93 -24.32 -13.49
N PHE A 337 -18.50 -23.77 -14.57
CA PHE A 337 -18.20 -22.43 -15.07
C PHE A 337 -18.55 -21.36 -14.04
N LYS A 338 -19.63 -21.55 -13.27
CA LYS A 338 -20.05 -20.63 -12.21
C LYS A 338 -18.96 -20.41 -11.15
N GLU A 339 -18.30 -21.47 -10.70
CA GLU A 339 -17.27 -21.35 -9.66
C GLU A 339 -15.96 -20.76 -10.22
N ARG A 340 -15.57 -21.18 -11.43
CA ARG A 340 -14.40 -20.60 -12.12
C ARG A 340 -14.59 -19.11 -12.43
N SER A 341 -15.78 -18.73 -12.89
CA SER A 341 -16.12 -17.32 -13.13
C SER A 341 -16.21 -16.53 -11.82
N GLY A 342 -16.69 -17.12 -10.73
CA GLY A 342 -16.62 -16.53 -9.38
C GLY A 342 -15.19 -16.18 -8.97
N LEU A 343 -14.24 -17.10 -9.18
CA LEU A 343 -12.82 -16.89 -8.90
C LEU A 343 -12.20 -15.82 -9.80
N MET A 344 -12.50 -15.85 -11.11
CA MET A 344 -12.12 -14.79 -12.06
C MET A 344 -12.60 -13.41 -11.58
N PHE A 345 -13.87 -13.29 -11.17
CA PHE A 345 -14.42 -12.03 -10.65
C PHE A 345 -13.66 -11.53 -9.42
N GLN A 346 -13.33 -12.42 -8.49
CA GLN A 346 -12.57 -12.07 -7.29
C GLN A 346 -11.18 -11.54 -7.64
N VAL A 347 -10.47 -12.22 -8.55
CA VAL A 347 -9.14 -11.82 -9.02
C VAL A 347 -9.20 -10.45 -9.72
N ILE A 348 -10.10 -10.27 -10.70
CA ILE A 348 -10.26 -9.01 -11.45
C ILE A 348 -10.64 -7.86 -10.51
N ARG A 349 -11.59 -8.10 -9.59
CA ARG A 349 -12.01 -7.10 -8.61
C ARG A 349 -10.87 -6.71 -7.68
N LYS A 350 -10.02 -7.67 -7.29
CA LYS A 350 -8.83 -7.38 -6.47
C LYS A 350 -7.83 -6.52 -7.22
N MET A 351 -7.50 -6.86 -8.47
CA MET A 351 -6.62 -6.04 -9.32
C MET A 351 -7.19 -4.62 -9.48
N GLN A 352 -8.48 -4.49 -9.75
CA GLN A 352 -9.15 -3.19 -9.85
C GLN A 352 -9.05 -2.40 -8.53
N TYR A 353 -9.34 -3.03 -7.39
CA TYR A 353 -9.28 -2.40 -6.07
C TYR A 353 -7.86 -1.94 -5.70
N ASP A 354 -6.86 -2.74 -6.06
CA ASP A 354 -5.47 -2.46 -5.73
C ASP A 354 -4.90 -1.27 -6.53
N VAL A 355 -5.50 -0.94 -7.67
CA VAL A 355 -5.20 0.29 -8.45
C VAL A 355 -6.15 1.44 -8.08
N PHE A 356 -7.42 1.13 -7.87
CA PHE A 356 -8.52 2.08 -7.65
C PHE A 356 -9.36 1.69 -6.44
N PRO A 357 -8.91 2.00 -5.22
CA PRO A 357 -9.72 1.74 -4.04
C PRO A 357 -11.01 2.59 -4.12
N PRO A 358 -12.21 1.98 -4.11
CA PRO A 358 -13.46 2.71 -4.07
C PRO A 358 -13.52 3.56 -2.80
N SER A 359 -13.85 4.84 -2.96
CA SER A 359 -14.12 5.73 -1.84
C SER A 359 -15.34 5.20 -1.08
N GLN A 360 -15.21 4.85 0.20
CA GLN A 360 -16.32 4.38 1.03
C GLN A 360 -17.38 5.47 1.34
N SER A 361 -17.18 6.71 0.87
CA SER A 361 -18.16 7.78 1.05
C SER A 361 -19.15 7.82 -0.13
N LYS A 362 -20.42 8.13 0.15
CA LYS A 362 -21.47 8.41 -0.86
C LYS A 362 -21.17 9.65 -1.74
N VAL A 363 -20.00 10.26 -1.61
CA VAL A 363 -19.49 11.31 -2.50
C VAL A 363 -18.77 10.62 -3.67
N LYS A 364 -19.26 10.86 -4.89
CA LYS A 364 -18.78 10.29 -6.16
C LYS A 364 -17.37 10.77 -6.56
N ALA A 365 -16.40 10.70 -5.67
CA ALA A 365 -15.01 11.03 -5.96
C ALA A 365 -14.15 9.78 -5.78
N MET A 366 -13.85 9.08 -6.88
CA MET A 366 -12.85 8.02 -6.90
C MET A 366 -11.52 8.60 -6.40
N THR A 367 -11.05 8.12 -5.25
CA THR A 367 -9.68 8.35 -4.79
C THR A 367 -8.73 7.50 -5.64
N LEU A 368 -8.27 8.07 -6.75
CA LEU A 368 -7.25 7.49 -7.62
C LEU A 368 -5.89 7.65 -6.90
N SER A 369 -5.30 6.57 -6.40
CA SER A 369 -4.04 6.64 -5.66
C SER A 369 -2.80 6.81 -6.56
N HIS A 370 -2.94 6.58 -7.87
CA HIS A 370 -1.79 6.45 -8.79
C HIS A 370 -1.99 7.06 -10.19
N SER A 371 -3.01 7.89 -10.44
CA SER A 371 -3.24 8.45 -11.79
C SER A 371 -2.59 9.82 -11.98
N ILE A 372 -2.06 10.05 -13.17
CA ILE A 372 -1.57 11.37 -13.58
C ILE A 372 -2.78 12.31 -13.65
N ILE A 373 -2.85 13.26 -12.73
CA ILE A 373 -4.06 14.09 -12.49
C ILE A 373 -4.44 14.94 -13.71
N SER A 374 -3.46 15.34 -14.52
CA SER A 374 -3.67 16.24 -15.65
C SER A 374 -2.64 16.00 -16.76
N ARG A 375 -2.99 16.44 -17.98
CA ARG A 375 -2.07 16.51 -19.14
C ARG A 375 -0.98 17.57 -18.99
N GLN A 376 -1.07 18.43 -17.97
CA GLN A 376 -0.06 19.43 -17.72
C GLN A 376 1.24 18.83 -17.16
N PRO A 377 2.41 19.45 -17.39
CA PRO A 377 3.66 19.02 -16.78
C PRO A 377 3.54 18.90 -15.26
N VAL A 378 4.13 17.85 -14.67
CA VAL A 378 4.10 17.57 -13.23
C VAL A 378 4.59 18.76 -12.39
N SER A 379 5.57 19.51 -12.90
CA SER A 379 6.08 20.74 -12.28
C SER A 379 5.04 21.86 -12.19
N SER A 380 4.25 22.07 -13.25
CA SER A 380 3.19 23.09 -13.28
C SER A 380 2.10 22.74 -12.26
N GLN A 381 1.68 21.47 -12.25
CA GLN A 381 0.68 20.99 -11.30
C GLN A 381 1.13 21.15 -9.84
N LEU A 382 2.40 20.85 -9.56
CA LEU A 382 2.96 21.06 -8.23
C LEU A 382 2.92 22.54 -7.85
N GLY A 383 3.32 23.44 -8.76
CA GLY A 383 3.28 24.88 -8.54
C GLY A 383 1.87 25.39 -8.22
N ASP A 384 0.87 24.98 -9.01
CA ASP A 384 -0.53 25.38 -8.81
C ASP A 384 -1.08 24.90 -7.46
N VAL A 385 -0.80 23.64 -7.12
CA VAL A 385 -1.24 23.05 -5.83
C VAL A 385 -0.52 23.72 -4.66
N TRP A 386 0.79 23.96 -4.80
CA TRP A 386 1.63 24.61 -3.78
C TRP A 386 1.16 26.04 -3.51
N GLU A 387 0.97 26.84 -4.56
CA GLU A 387 0.47 28.21 -4.44
C GLU A 387 -0.92 28.22 -3.76
N GLY A 388 -1.77 27.26 -4.10
CA GLY A 388 -3.09 27.08 -3.50
C GLY A 388 -3.05 26.78 -2.00
N ILE A 389 -2.14 25.92 -1.53
CA ILE A 389 -2.01 25.60 -0.09
C ILE A 389 -1.28 26.70 0.66
N GLN A 390 -0.27 27.36 0.07
CA GLN A 390 0.43 28.48 0.70
C GLN A 390 -0.53 29.65 0.95
N LYS A 391 -1.31 30.05 -0.06
CA LYS A 391 -2.29 31.14 0.08
C LYS A 391 -3.32 30.89 1.19
N ARG A 392 -3.64 29.61 1.45
CA ARG A 392 -4.60 29.21 2.50
C ARG A 392 -3.95 29.01 3.86
N GLY A 393 -2.67 28.64 3.90
CA GLY A 393 -1.94 28.27 5.11
C GLY A 393 -2.26 26.87 5.66
N TRP A 394 -2.99 26.03 4.91
CA TRP A 394 -3.31 24.66 5.32
C TRP A 394 -3.54 23.75 4.10
N ILE A 395 -3.34 22.44 4.29
CA ILE A 395 -3.49 21.42 3.25
C ILE A 395 -4.91 20.85 3.30
N HIS A 396 -5.67 21.03 2.22
CA HIS A 396 -7.03 20.50 2.09
C HIS A 396 -7.01 19.12 1.41
N ILE A 397 -8.08 18.35 1.58
CA ILE A 397 -8.17 16.94 1.11
C ILE A 397 -7.82 16.78 -0.38
N GLN A 398 -8.32 17.68 -1.24
CA GLN A 398 -8.02 17.62 -2.67
C GLN A 398 -6.53 17.89 -2.97
N ALA A 399 -5.90 18.85 -2.28
CA ALA A 399 -4.46 19.07 -2.37
C ALA A 399 -3.67 17.87 -1.83
N THR A 400 -4.11 17.23 -0.73
CA THR A 400 -3.47 16.03 -0.20
C THR A 400 -3.43 14.93 -1.24
N HIS A 401 -4.56 14.61 -1.87
CA HIS A 401 -4.61 13.60 -2.94
C HIS A 401 -3.78 14.00 -4.15
N SER A 402 -3.74 15.30 -4.46
CA SER A 402 -2.96 15.80 -5.59
C SER A 402 -1.45 15.60 -5.34
N LEU A 403 -0.98 16.00 -4.16
CA LEU A 403 0.40 15.85 -3.73
C LEU A 403 0.80 14.39 -3.57
N GLU A 404 -0.07 13.53 -3.07
CA GLU A 404 0.16 12.08 -2.98
C GLU A 404 0.34 11.45 -4.37
N SER A 405 -0.50 11.83 -5.33
CA SER A 405 -0.37 11.34 -6.71
C SER A 405 0.90 11.86 -7.37
N LEU A 406 1.27 13.13 -7.15
CA LEU A 406 2.52 13.70 -7.64
C LEU A 406 3.73 12.97 -7.04
N LEU A 407 3.73 12.70 -5.75
CA LEU A 407 4.76 11.91 -5.06
C LEU A 407 4.89 10.50 -5.66
N ASN A 408 3.77 9.82 -5.87
CA ASN A 408 3.74 8.47 -6.44
C ASN A 408 4.21 8.44 -7.90
N THR A 409 3.87 9.47 -8.69
CA THR A 409 4.19 9.54 -10.12
C THR A 409 5.64 9.93 -10.37
N SER A 410 6.16 10.91 -9.62
CA SER A 410 7.48 11.50 -9.85
C SER A 410 8.60 10.89 -8.98
N GLY A 411 8.23 10.18 -7.92
CA GLY A 411 9.15 9.64 -6.93
C GLY A 411 9.59 10.67 -5.89
N CYS A 412 10.00 10.16 -4.72
CA CYS A 412 10.34 10.98 -3.55
C CYS A 412 11.46 11.98 -3.82
N GLN A 413 12.47 11.61 -4.62
CA GLN A 413 13.60 12.50 -4.91
C GLN A 413 13.18 13.74 -5.69
N TRP A 414 12.43 13.59 -6.80
CA TRP A 414 11.93 14.73 -7.57
C TRP A 414 10.96 15.55 -6.73
N PHE A 415 10.04 14.89 -6.02
CA PHE A 415 9.01 15.54 -5.23
C PHE A 415 9.60 16.43 -4.13
N VAL A 416 10.49 15.89 -3.30
CA VAL A 416 11.16 16.65 -2.23
C VAL A 416 12.02 17.77 -2.81
N THR A 417 12.74 17.53 -3.91
CA THR A 417 13.56 18.56 -4.56
C THR A 417 12.72 19.77 -4.97
N ASN A 418 11.56 19.55 -5.57
CA ASN A 418 10.72 20.64 -6.07
C ASN A 418 9.92 21.31 -4.95
N ILE A 419 9.44 20.58 -3.94
CA ILE A 419 8.84 21.20 -2.74
C ILE A 419 9.86 22.10 -2.03
N VAL A 420 11.12 21.66 -1.86
CA VAL A 420 12.16 22.50 -1.26
C VAL A 420 12.42 23.74 -2.11
N LYS A 421 12.47 23.64 -3.44
CA LYS A 421 12.58 24.82 -4.31
C LYS A 421 11.44 25.81 -4.07
N GLU A 422 10.20 25.32 -3.98
CA GLU A 422 9.05 26.17 -3.70
C GLU A 422 9.10 26.84 -2.32
N VAL A 423 9.63 26.15 -1.30
CA VAL A 423 9.88 26.75 0.03
C VAL A 423 10.94 27.85 -0.07
N LEU A 424 12.06 27.59 -0.74
CA LEU A 424 13.18 28.53 -0.82
C LEU A 424 12.92 29.72 -1.77
N ASN A 425 11.83 29.69 -2.55
CA ASN A 425 11.37 30.83 -3.35
C ASN A 425 10.95 32.04 -2.48
N TYR A 426 10.58 31.81 -1.21
CA TYR A 426 10.19 32.90 -0.31
C TYR A 426 11.40 33.62 0.31
N ARG A 427 11.26 34.93 0.51
CA ARG A 427 12.31 35.80 1.09
C ARG A 427 12.00 36.28 2.51
N TYR A 428 10.72 36.33 2.89
CA TYR A 428 10.28 36.81 4.20
C TYR A 428 10.20 35.64 5.20
N GLN A 429 10.68 35.88 6.43
CA GLN A 429 10.77 34.85 7.47
C GLN A 429 9.41 34.20 7.80
N GLU A 430 8.35 34.99 7.97
CA GLU A 430 7.01 34.47 8.30
C GLU A 430 6.48 33.53 7.21
N MET A 431 6.68 33.90 5.94
CA MET A 431 6.27 33.08 4.79
C MET A 431 7.10 31.79 4.69
N LEU A 432 8.40 31.88 4.99
CA LEU A 432 9.30 30.73 5.05
C LEU A 432 8.91 29.77 6.17
N GLU A 433 8.59 30.29 7.37
CA GLU A 433 8.14 29.45 8.49
C GLU A 433 6.85 28.71 8.15
N GLN A 434 5.86 29.41 7.57
CA GLN A 434 4.63 28.78 7.09
C GLN A 434 4.91 27.74 5.99
N ALA A 435 5.79 28.05 5.04
CA ALA A 435 6.16 27.14 3.96
C ALA A 435 6.87 25.88 4.48
N VAL A 436 7.71 26.02 5.51
CA VAL A 436 8.36 24.89 6.20
C VAL A 436 7.33 24.01 6.89
N ASP A 437 6.37 24.59 7.61
CA ASP A 437 5.32 23.82 8.30
C ASP A 437 4.42 23.07 7.29
N LEU A 438 4.10 23.71 6.16
CA LEU A 438 3.37 23.07 5.06
C LEU A 438 4.21 21.94 4.42
N ALA A 439 5.47 22.19 4.07
CA ALA A 439 6.35 21.17 3.50
C ALA A 439 6.51 19.97 4.44
N PHE A 440 6.69 20.22 5.74
CA PHE A 440 6.74 19.18 6.77
C PHE A 440 5.44 18.37 6.79
N GLY A 441 4.27 19.03 6.76
CA GLY A 441 2.98 18.37 6.64
C GLY A 441 2.84 17.53 5.37
N VAL A 442 3.31 18.03 4.23
CA VAL A 442 3.31 17.31 2.95
C VAL A 442 4.22 16.09 2.98
N PHE A 443 5.40 16.18 3.61
CA PHE A 443 6.32 15.04 3.69
C PHE A 443 5.78 13.88 4.53
N HIS A 444 4.75 14.08 5.35
CA HIS A 444 4.07 12.99 6.06
C HIS A 444 3.28 12.04 5.14
N LEU A 445 3.13 12.36 3.85
CA LEU A 445 2.63 11.41 2.85
C LEU A 445 3.53 10.16 2.76
N ASP A 446 4.85 10.32 2.87
CA ASP A 446 5.82 9.24 3.05
C ASP A 446 7.05 9.80 3.80
N ILE A 447 6.92 9.92 5.13
CA ILE A 447 7.93 10.63 5.94
C ILE A 447 9.30 9.97 5.85
N GLU A 448 9.36 8.65 5.76
CA GLU A 448 10.61 7.91 5.69
C GLU A 448 11.32 8.19 4.36
N LYS A 449 10.68 7.94 3.22
CA LYS A 449 11.33 8.16 1.92
C LYS A 449 11.58 9.64 1.63
N CYS A 450 10.68 10.54 2.05
CA CYS A 450 10.90 11.97 1.89
C CYS A 450 12.09 12.47 2.72
N THR A 451 12.24 11.99 3.95
CA THR A 451 13.39 12.34 4.80
C THR A 451 14.70 11.83 4.19
N LEU A 452 14.74 10.58 3.72
CA LEU A 452 15.93 10.05 3.06
C LEU A 452 16.30 10.87 1.82
N ALA A 453 15.32 11.21 0.97
CA ALA A 453 15.55 12.04 -0.21
C ALA A 453 16.06 13.44 0.15
N LEU A 454 15.52 14.04 1.21
CA LEU A 454 15.96 15.34 1.71
C LEU A 454 17.43 15.30 2.15
N LEU A 455 17.82 14.31 2.95
CA LEU A 455 19.15 14.22 3.54
C LEU A 455 20.23 13.73 2.55
N LEU A 456 19.90 12.79 1.67
CA LEU A 456 20.87 12.13 0.78
C LEU A 456 20.99 12.75 -0.60
N HIS A 457 19.96 13.48 -1.06
CA HIS A 457 19.95 14.03 -2.42
C HIS A 457 19.81 15.55 -2.43
N VAL A 458 18.80 16.10 -1.74
CA VAL A 458 18.51 17.54 -1.82
C VAL A 458 19.55 18.35 -1.05
N LEU A 459 19.80 18.01 0.20
CA LEU A 459 20.73 18.76 1.04
C LEU A 459 22.18 18.74 0.50
N PRO A 460 22.73 17.61 0.03
CA PRO A 460 24.05 17.59 -0.59
C PRO A 460 24.15 18.46 -1.85
N GLN A 461 23.07 18.60 -2.63
CA GLN A 461 23.05 19.51 -3.79
C GLN A 461 23.26 20.96 -3.35
N TYR A 462 22.51 21.44 -2.36
CA TYR A 462 22.65 22.81 -1.85
C TYR A 462 23.99 23.08 -1.15
N LEU A 463 24.63 22.08 -0.54
CA LEU A 463 25.89 22.27 0.19
C LEU A 463 27.14 22.08 -0.66
N HIS A 464 27.12 21.20 -1.68
CA HIS A 464 28.29 20.97 -2.54
C HIS A 464 28.29 21.81 -3.82
N ASN A 465 27.12 22.02 -4.43
CA ASN A 465 27.02 22.79 -5.67
C ASN A 465 27.28 24.27 -5.38
N ARG A 466 28.32 24.85 -5.99
CA ARG A 466 28.70 26.26 -5.78
C ARG A 466 27.54 27.22 -6.05
N LEU A 467 26.83 27.04 -7.18
CA LEU A 467 25.75 27.94 -7.57
C LEU A 467 24.59 27.92 -6.56
N GLN A 468 24.12 26.73 -6.18
CA GLN A 468 23.00 26.60 -5.24
C GLN A 468 23.40 26.96 -3.81
N SER A 469 24.67 26.78 -3.45
CA SER A 469 25.16 27.16 -2.12
C SER A 469 25.26 28.67 -1.91
N GLU A 470 25.49 29.43 -2.98
CA GLU A 470 25.49 30.89 -2.94
C GLU A 470 24.06 31.44 -2.81
N GLU A 471 23.06 30.72 -3.32
CA GLU A 471 21.64 31.05 -3.14
C GLU A 471 21.12 30.74 -1.73
N LEU A 472 21.75 29.81 -1.02
CA LEU A 472 21.37 29.41 0.34
C LEU A 472 21.92 30.39 1.39
N VAL A 473 21.32 31.57 1.45
CA VAL A 473 21.60 32.61 2.44
C VAL A 473 20.53 32.65 3.54
N GLU A 474 20.75 33.40 4.61
CA GLU A 474 19.68 33.70 5.58
C GLU A 474 18.59 34.58 4.94
N PRO A 475 17.29 34.34 5.22
CA PRO A 475 16.71 33.35 6.15
C PRO A 475 16.50 31.91 5.62
N GLN A 476 16.76 31.66 4.34
CA GLN A 476 16.52 30.36 3.67
C GLN A 476 17.34 29.21 4.26
N ALA A 477 18.60 29.47 4.60
CA ALA A 477 19.49 28.49 5.22
C ALA A 477 18.91 27.93 6.54
N SER A 478 18.44 28.82 7.43
CA SER A 478 17.77 28.44 8.67
C SER A 478 16.45 27.69 8.41
N ALA A 479 15.65 28.10 7.42
CA ALA A 479 14.41 27.41 7.08
C ALA A 479 14.64 25.97 6.62
N LEU A 480 15.62 25.74 5.73
CA LEU A 480 15.99 24.40 5.27
C LEU A 480 16.55 23.54 6.41
N ALA A 481 17.39 24.13 7.27
CA ALA A 481 17.94 23.44 8.43
C ALA A 481 16.84 22.98 9.40
N LYS A 482 15.86 23.85 9.66
CA LYS A 482 14.68 23.55 10.49
C LYS A 482 13.86 22.40 9.90
N LEU A 483 13.56 22.45 8.60
CA LEU A 483 12.85 21.36 7.90
C LEU A 483 13.60 20.03 8.01
N CYS A 484 14.91 20.01 7.79
CA CYS A 484 15.72 18.80 7.93
C CYS A 484 15.64 18.21 9.34
N ALA A 485 15.77 19.05 10.37
CA ALA A 485 15.69 18.60 11.77
C ALA A 485 14.29 18.02 12.10
N TYR A 486 13.22 18.69 11.68
CA TYR A 486 11.85 18.19 11.85
C TYR A 486 11.64 16.83 11.20
N CYS A 487 12.09 16.66 9.95
CA CYS A 487 11.97 15.41 9.22
C CYS A 487 12.75 14.26 9.87
N VAL A 488 13.96 14.50 10.37
CA VAL A 488 14.76 13.48 11.09
C VAL A 488 14.00 12.94 12.30
N PHE A 489 13.42 13.81 13.14
CA PHE A 489 12.69 13.36 14.32
C PHE A 489 11.35 12.70 13.97
N ALA A 490 10.64 13.20 12.97
CA ALA A 490 9.39 12.59 12.51
C ALA A 490 9.62 11.18 11.92
N ALA A 491 10.70 10.99 11.13
CA ALA A 491 11.08 9.68 10.62
C ALA A 491 11.47 8.72 11.76
N LEU A 492 12.21 9.21 12.77
CA LEU A 492 12.56 8.43 13.95
C LEU A 492 11.32 7.98 14.73
N GLU A 493 10.34 8.87 14.95
CA GLU A 493 9.07 8.53 15.58
C GLU A 493 8.29 7.50 14.78
N TYR A 494 8.23 7.67 13.46
CA TYR A 494 7.55 6.77 12.56
C TYR A 494 8.13 5.36 12.63
N GLN A 495 9.46 5.21 12.63
CA GLN A 495 10.12 3.90 12.74
C GLN A 495 9.82 3.19 14.06
N ASN A 496 9.81 3.92 15.17
CA ASN A 496 9.58 3.35 16.50
C ASN A 496 8.09 3.01 16.75
N ASN A 497 7.17 3.76 16.15
CA ASN A 497 5.73 3.45 16.20
C ASN A 497 5.32 2.33 15.23
N SER A 498 6.06 2.13 14.14
CA SER A 498 5.74 1.16 13.08
C SER A 498 6.28 -0.26 13.32
N ALA A 499 6.97 -0.50 14.45
CA ALA A 499 7.53 -1.81 14.79
C ALA A 499 6.46 -2.93 14.82
N PRO A 500 6.80 -4.16 14.38
CA PRO A 500 5.85 -5.23 14.07
C PRO A 500 5.02 -5.77 15.26
N GLY A 501 5.26 -5.30 16.49
CA GLY A 501 4.48 -5.64 17.68
C GLY A 501 3.33 -4.67 18.03
N SER A 502 3.26 -3.49 17.41
CA SER A 502 2.36 -2.40 17.82
C SER A 502 1.23 -2.07 16.83
N ARG A 503 1.00 -2.90 15.79
CA ARG A 503 -0.10 -2.69 14.83
C ARG A 503 -1.49 -3.15 15.33
N LYS A 504 -1.76 -3.07 16.63
CA LYS A 504 -3.14 -3.10 17.14
C LYS A 504 -3.56 -1.68 17.51
N ARG A 505 -4.19 -1.02 16.53
CA ARG A 505 -4.80 0.33 16.56
C ARG A 505 -3.86 1.50 16.23
N SER A 506 -3.57 1.66 14.95
CA SER A 506 -3.57 3.01 14.36
C SER A 506 -4.41 2.96 13.08
N ARG A 507 -5.55 3.68 13.12
CA ARG A 507 -6.42 4.07 12.01
C ARG A 507 -6.63 3.04 10.88
N ARG A 508 -7.24 1.89 11.21
CA ARG A 508 -8.13 1.21 10.25
C ARG A 508 -9.48 1.90 10.35
N ASP A 509 -9.85 2.58 9.28
CA ASP A 509 -11.19 3.14 9.11
C ASP A 509 -12.22 2.02 9.27
N LYS A 510 -13.24 2.33 10.05
CA LYS A 510 -14.26 1.43 10.58
C LYS A 510 -15.57 1.99 10.07
N GLU A 511 -16.23 1.26 9.17
CA GLU A 511 -17.69 1.21 8.91
C GLU A 511 -17.85 0.26 7.71
N SER A 512 -18.73 -0.74 7.64
CA SER A 512 -19.86 -1.18 8.46
C SER A 512 -20.17 -2.65 8.07
N GLU A 513 -20.86 -3.38 8.95
CA GLU A 513 -21.45 -4.75 8.79
C GLU A 513 -20.43 -5.91 8.97
N ASP A 514 -20.46 -6.77 10.01
CA ASP A 514 -21.56 -7.25 10.84
C ASP A 514 -21.12 -7.69 12.24
N LEU A 515 -22.11 -7.58 13.13
CA LEU A 515 -22.18 -7.97 14.52
C LEU A 515 -22.32 -9.50 14.67
N GLU A 516 -21.31 -10.21 15.20
CA GLU A 516 -21.50 -11.38 16.08
C GLU A 516 -20.16 -11.90 16.63
N GLY A 517 -20.06 -12.08 17.95
CA GLY A 517 -18.88 -12.65 18.61
C GLY A 517 -18.60 -12.14 20.02
N MET A 518 -19.63 -11.97 20.85
CA MET A 518 -19.47 -11.82 22.29
C MET A 518 -19.02 -13.16 22.88
N CYS A 519 -17.84 -13.20 23.50
CA CYS A 519 -17.54 -14.14 24.56
C CYS A 519 -16.83 -13.41 25.72
N PRO A 520 -17.26 -13.63 26.97
CA PRO A 520 -16.93 -12.76 28.10
C PRO A 520 -15.57 -13.08 28.70
N THR A 521 -14.75 -12.07 28.95
CA THR A 521 -13.60 -12.19 29.84
C THR A 521 -14.08 -12.18 31.28
N ASN A 522 -14.34 -13.36 31.85
CA ASN A 522 -14.51 -13.52 33.28
C ASN A 522 -13.18 -13.16 33.97
N LYS A 523 -13.17 -12.00 34.64
CA LYS A 523 -12.18 -11.66 35.65
C LYS A 523 -12.41 -12.57 36.86
N LEU A 524 -11.67 -13.67 36.97
CA LEU A 524 -11.59 -14.42 38.22
C LEU A 524 -10.65 -13.68 39.17
N LEU A 525 -11.29 -12.84 39.98
CA LEU A 525 -10.83 -12.36 41.28
C LEU A 525 -10.47 -13.58 42.15
N ARG A 526 -9.17 -13.81 42.42
CA ARG A 526 -8.73 -14.84 43.36
C ARG A 526 -8.44 -14.18 44.70
N THR A 527 -9.43 -14.15 45.57
CA THR A 527 -9.29 -13.82 46.99
C THR A 527 -8.70 -15.01 47.72
N ALA A 528 -7.56 -14.82 48.40
CA ALA A 528 -7.00 -15.80 49.32
C ALA A 528 -7.60 -15.59 50.73
N PRO A 529 -7.86 -16.65 51.51
CA PRO A 529 -7.92 -16.56 52.96
C PRO A 529 -6.72 -17.24 53.61
N GLU A 530 -6.29 -16.64 54.71
CA GLU A 530 -5.17 -17.00 55.57
C GLU A 530 -5.39 -18.30 56.36
N THR A 531 -4.31 -18.99 56.73
CA THR A 531 -3.84 -19.16 58.14
C THR A 531 -2.78 -20.27 58.30
N SER A 532 -1.87 -20.03 59.23
CA SER A 532 -0.98 -20.96 59.98
C SER A 532 0.34 -21.48 59.39
N ASP A 533 1.42 -20.82 59.84
CA ASP A 533 2.80 -21.30 60.10
C ASP A 533 2.85 -22.43 61.17
N PRO A 534 3.98 -23.16 61.49
CA PRO A 534 5.37 -22.66 61.52
C PRO A 534 6.56 -23.63 61.21
N ALA A 535 7.77 -23.02 61.11
CA ALA A 535 9.12 -23.52 61.45
C ALA A 535 9.74 -24.66 60.56
N SER A 536 11.04 -24.72 60.22
CA SER A 536 12.23 -24.35 61.01
C SER A 536 13.55 -24.49 60.20
N LEU A 537 14.54 -23.66 60.58
CA LEU A 537 15.97 -23.95 60.87
C LEU A 537 17.10 -23.97 59.78
N PHE A 538 18.17 -23.23 60.19
CA PHE A 538 19.59 -23.16 59.77
C PHE A 538 19.94 -22.29 58.55
N GLY A 539 20.84 -21.29 58.60
CA GLY A 539 21.74 -20.75 59.63
C GLY A 539 22.66 -19.68 59.00
N ALA A 540 22.90 -18.56 59.70
CA ALA A 540 23.76 -17.40 59.33
C ALA A 540 25.27 -17.70 59.56
N PRO A 541 26.30 -16.81 59.34
CA PRO A 541 26.25 -15.33 59.24
C PRO A 541 27.30 -14.52 58.38
N HIS A 542 26.89 -13.30 57.97
CA HIS A 542 27.59 -11.97 57.90
C HIS A 542 28.81 -11.69 56.96
N PRO A 543 29.23 -10.40 56.70
CA PRO A 543 28.58 -9.08 56.88
C PRO A 543 28.72 -8.06 55.70
N GLY A 544 27.93 -6.98 55.74
CA GLY A 544 28.39 -5.62 55.39
C GLY A 544 27.95 -5.00 54.06
N ASN A 545 26.83 -4.28 54.02
CA ASN A 545 26.82 -2.80 53.95
C ASN A 545 25.43 -2.23 53.64
N SER A 546 25.06 -1.28 54.50
CA SER A 546 23.95 -0.36 54.42
C SER A 546 23.96 0.54 53.17
N SER A 547 22.81 0.74 52.54
CA SER A 547 22.34 2.09 52.14
C SER A 547 20.90 2.05 51.63
N MET A 548 20.28 3.22 51.67
CA MET A 548 18.85 3.44 51.81
C MET A 548 18.02 3.18 50.55
N SER A 549 16.82 2.69 50.80
CA SER A 549 15.65 2.69 49.93
C SER A 549 15.29 4.09 49.40
N SER A 550 15.07 4.20 48.10
CA SER A 550 14.10 5.15 47.54
C SER A 550 13.35 4.51 46.35
N SER A 551 12.07 4.24 46.62
CA SER A 551 10.92 4.16 45.72
C SER A 551 11.17 4.00 44.21
N SER A 552 11.08 2.76 43.72
CA SER A 552 10.86 2.48 42.30
C SER A 552 9.40 2.73 41.93
N SER A 553 9.15 3.85 41.25
CA SER A 553 7.90 4.10 40.53
C SER A 553 7.79 3.12 39.36
N THR A 554 6.71 2.34 39.35
CA THR A 554 6.29 1.46 38.25
C THR A 554 5.94 2.28 37.02
N ASN A 555 6.94 2.55 36.17
CA ASN A 555 6.70 3.00 34.80
C ASN A 555 6.64 1.79 33.88
N HIS A 556 5.50 1.63 33.19
CA HIS A 556 5.37 0.77 32.02
C HIS A 556 6.48 1.12 31.01
N SER A 557 7.48 0.25 30.88
CA SER A 557 8.57 0.42 29.92
C SER A 557 8.04 0.24 28.50
N SER A 558 7.89 1.36 27.79
CA SER A 558 7.95 1.36 26.34
C SER A 558 9.32 0.80 25.90
N PRO A 559 9.40 0.07 24.77
CA PRO A 559 10.68 -0.40 24.26
C PRO A 559 11.63 0.79 24.03
N PRO A 560 12.95 0.62 24.22
CA PRO A 560 13.91 1.71 24.03
C PRO A 560 13.83 2.22 22.59
N VAL A 561 13.71 3.55 22.44
CA VAL A 561 13.73 4.24 21.15
C VAL A 561 15.09 4.00 20.51
N THR A 562 15.09 3.40 19.32
CA THR A 562 16.32 3.09 18.56
C THR A 562 16.23 3.66 17.16
N ILE A 563 17.36 4.11 16.62
CA ILE A 563 17.47 4.48 15.20
C ILE A 563 17.69 3.20 14.41
N ARG A 564 16.91 2.98 13.36
CA ARG A 564 17.03 1.80 12.49
C ARG A 564 17.42 2.21 11.08
N GLU A 565 17.94 1.25 10.31
CA GLU A 565 18.07 1.42 8.87
C GLU A 565 16.70 1.70 8.23
N PRO A 566 16.63 2.51 7.15
CA PRO A 566 17.74 3.17 6.43
C PRO A 566 18.19 4.52 7.01
N LEU A 567 17.44 5.09 7.97
CA LEU A 567 17.71 6.43 8.53
C LEU A 567 19.08 6.55 9.20
N GLN A 568 19.53 5.49 9.89
CA GLN A 568 20.85 5.47 10.54
C GLN A 568 21.99 5.73 9.55
N SER A 569 21.99 5.02 8.42
CA SER A 569 23.01 5.15 7.37
C SER A 569 22.95 6.53 6.72
N ALA A 570 21.74 7.08 6.51
CA ALA A 570 21.57 8.42 5.98
C ALA A 570 22.13 9.52 6.89
N LEU A 571 21.94 9.38 8.22
CA LEU A 571 22.51 10.30 9.20
C LEU A 571 24.04 10.20 9.26
N ALA A 572 24.61 9.00 9.15
CA ALA A 572 26.06 8.81 9.12
C ALA A 572 26.68 9.50 7.90
N GLU A 573 26.10 9.31 6.71
CA GLU A 573 26.54 9.98 5.48
C GLU A 573 26.40 11.50 5.58
N LEU A 574 25.28 11.97 6.14
CA LEU A 574 25.05 13.39 6.39
C LEU A 574 26.13 13.99 7.29
N PHE A 575 26.45 13.36 8.43
CA PHE A 575 27.46 13.88 9.35
C PHE A 575 28.86 13.84 8.76
N HIS A 576 29.18 12.84 7.94
CA HIS A 576 30.44 12.81 7.19
C HIS A 576 30.54 14.03 6.26
N MET A 577 29.49 14.27 5.47
CA MET A 577 29.40 15.43 4.58
C MET A 577 29.50 16.76 5.33
N LEU A 578 28.75 16.94 6.42
CA LEU A 578 28.79 18.17 7.22
C LEU A 578 30.18 18.39 7.85
N THR A 579 30.91 17.31 8.20
CA THR A 579 32.29 17.40 8.69
C THR A 579 33.23 17.93 7.61
N VAL A 580 33.10 17.44 6.37
CA VAL A 580 33.89 17.93 5.23
C VAL A 580 33.59 19.41 4.94
N VAL A 581 32.32 19.82 5.01
CA VAL A 581 31.91 21.21 4.83
C VAL A 581 32.46 22.10 5.95
N ALA A 582 32.37 21.65 7.21
CA ALA A 582 32.87 22.40 8.37
C ALA A 582 34.40 22.50 8.41
N GLY A 583 35.12 21.53 7.84
CA GLY A 583 36.58 21.50 7.79
C GLY A 583 37.20 22.20 6.57
N ARG A 584 36.41 22.61 5.58
CA ARG A 584 36.91 23.37 4.43
C ARG A 584 37.13 24.84 4.81
N ASP A 585 38.35 25.30 4.62
CA ASP A 585 38.78 26.70 4.58
C ASP A 585 38.90 27.47 5.91
N GLY A 586 38.46 26.94 7.05
CA GLY A 586 38.67 27.57 8.37
C GLY A 586 37.96 28.91 8.59
N GLU A 587 37.29 29.43 7.56
CA GLU A 587 36.48 30.65 7.55
C GLU A 587 34.98 30.34 7.68
N VAL A 588 34.23 31.26 8.28
CA VAL A 588 32.76 31.15 8.40
C VAL A 588 32.14 31.46 7.03
N SER A 589 31.67 30.43 6.33
CA SER A 589 30.90 30.52 5.10
C SER A 589 29.40 30.30 5.34
N GLN A 590 28.55 30.57 4.34
CA GLN A 590 27.12 30.25 4.41
C GLN A 590 26.87 28.74 4.64
N ARG A 591 27.77 27.89 4.12
CA ARG A 591 27.68 26.44 4.27
C ARG A 591 28.01 26.01 5.70
N THR A 592 29.04 26.60 6.32
CA THR A 592 29.37 26.32 7.72
C THR A 592 28.32 26.90 8.66
N HIS A 593 27.73 28.06 8.32
CA HIS A 593 26.59 28.63 9.04
C HIS A 593 25.36 27.71 9.00
N PHE A 594 25.04 27.12 7.85
CA PHE A 594 23.99 26.11 7.74
C PHE A 594 24.22 24.93 8.70
N VAL A 595 25.45 24.41 8.79
CA VAL A 595 25.80 23.32 9.72
C VAL A 595 25.47 23.72 11.16
N CYS A 596 25.83 24.95 11.58
CA CYS A 596 25.49 25.46 12.91
C CYS A 596 23.99 25.51 13.15
N LYS A 597 23.21 26.04 12.19
CA LYS A 597 21.75 26.13 12.29
C LYS A 597 21.10 24.76 12.35
N PHE A 598 21.58 23.80 11.56
CA PHE A 598 21.08 22.43 11.59
C PHE A 598 21.31 21.78 12.96
N LEU A 599 22.52 21.89 13.52
CA LEU A 599 22.82 21.37 14.86
C LEU A 599 21.99 22.09 15.94
N GLN A 600 21.82 23.41 15.83
CA GLN A 600 20.96 24.18 16.72
C GLN A 600 19.53 23.64 16.73
N PHE A 601 18.93 23.43 15.54
CA PHE A 601 17.57 22.88 15.44
C PHE A 601 17.49 21.43 15.91
N LEU A 602 18.49 20.58 15.64
CA LEU A 602 18.52 19.22 16.20
C LEU A 602 18.43 19.23 17.73
N VAL A 603 19.17 20.14 18.38
CA VAL A 603 19.14 20.27 19.84
C VAL A 603 17.82 20.85 20.33
N GLN A 604 17.31 21.89 19.69
CA GLN A 604 16.06 22.56 20.09
C GLN A 604 14.82 21.66 19.91
N CYS A 605 14.80 20.82 18.87
CA CYS A 605 13.64 20.00 18.54
C CYS A 605 13.66 18.63 19.22
N GLY A 606 14.85 18.06 19.47
CA GLY A 606 14.99 16.66 19.86
C GLY A 606 14.83 16.34 21.34
N ASN A 607 14.94 17.32 22.24
CA ASN A 607 14.94 17.11 23.70
C ASN A 607 15.83 15.91 24.11
N ASP A 608 15.25 14.87 24.73
CA ASP A 608 15.97 13.66 25.16
C ASP A 608 16.46 12.79 24.00
N ARG A 609 15.84 12.90 22.82
CA ARG A 609 16.16 12.12 21.63
C ARG A 609 17.31 12.70 20.81
N THR A 610 17.69 13.95 21.08
CA THR A 610 18.84 14.60 20.45
C THR A 610 20.10 13.75 20.58
N ARG A 611 20.32 13.14 21.76
CA ARG A 611 21.49 12.29 22.02
C ARG A 611 21.54 11.06 21.12
N LEU A 612 20.39 10.49 20.77
CA LEU A 612 20.29 9.33 19.88
C LEU A 612 20.67 9.73 18.46
N VAL A 613 20.12 10.84 17.95
CA VAL A 613 20.39 11.33 16.59
C VAL A 613 21.84 11.75 16.42
N LEU A 614 22.44 12.39 17.42
CA LEU A 614 23.83 12.87 17.37
C LEU A 614 24.87 11.78 17.68
N GLN A 615 24.47 10.54 17.98
CA GLN A 615 25.40 9.47 18.39
C GLN A 615 26.45 9.16 17.31
N GLY A 616 26.12 9.34 16.03
CA GLY A 616 27.02 9.13 14.90
C GLY A 616 27.85 10.37 14.51
N MET A 617 27.74 11.47 15.23
CA MET A 617 28.40 12.73 14.88
C MET A 617 29.90 12.71 15.26
N PRO A 618 30.84 12.99 14.33
CA PRO A 618 32.26 13.05 14.64
C PRO A 618 32.61 14.15 15.66
N ASN A 619 33.47 13.82 16.64
CA ASN A 619 33.94 14.76 17.67
C ASN A 619 34.67 15.99 17.09
N THR A 620 35.23 15.87 15.88
CA THR A 620 35.94 16.95 15.17
C THR A 620 35.04 18.12 14.77
N MET A 621 33.73 17.90 14.60
CA MET A 621 32.78 18.98 14.31
C MET A 621 32.54 19.91 15.51
N VAL A 622 32.66 19.41 16.74
CA VAL A 622 32.49 20.22 17.96
C VAL A 622 33.76 21.02 18.28
N GLY A 623 34.93 20.47 17.95
CA GLY A 623 36.24 21.08 18.23
C GLY A 623 36.60 22.25 17.30
N SER A 624 36.21 22.19 16.03
CA SER A 624 36.54 23.22 15.02
C SER A 624 35.93 24.60 15.33
N TYR A 625 34.93 24.67 16.22
CA TYR A 625 34.27 25.92 16.62
C TYR A 625 34.76 26.50 17.95
N LYS A 626 35.49 25.74 18.79
CA LYS A 626 36.09 26.29 20.03
C LYS A 626 37.30 27.18 19.78
N HIS A 627 37.81 27.24 18.55
CA HIS A 627 39.00 28.03 18.18
C HIS A 627 38.70 29.32 17.42
N ASN A 628 37.43 29.57 17.06
CA ASN A 628 37.01 30.74 16.27
C ASN A 628 36.09 31.71 17.05
N HIS A 629 36.10 31.67 18.39
CA HIS A 629 35.43 32.65 19.25
C HIS A 629 36.41 33.28 20.25
#